data_AF-A0A7W0TBJ5-F1
#
_entry.id   AF-A0A7W0TBJ5-F1
#
_cell.length_a   1.000
_cell.length_b   1.000
_cell.length_c   1.000
_cell.angle_alpha   90.00
_cell.angle_beta   90.00
_cell.angle_gamma   90.00
#
_symmetry.space_group_name_H-M   'P 1'
#
loop_
_entity.id
_entity.type
_entity.pdbx_description
1 polymer ?
#
loop_
_entity_poly.entity_id
_entity_poly.type
_entity_poly.pdbx_seq_one_letter_code
_entity_poly.pdbx_strand_id
1 'polypeptide(L)'
;MSRSIFYGFGAWIGQLHGPTRCSWWPNDPNDPSINWDPQKLISSDLDANPHAIRTRGLARAQLEVDDKPGHGGLTRLGPTFPLGSLINSIWLEQSKYDVLPPVRKPPRVPPNMQCRDYELCTVLYWDDQASPLANRRFWGLHAEIVSEQGANALVSIWPPGRSQVPGQLPLGAWWLDLSVVAHPIEAGLTQIGVGPAAKQGALFLDGATYTTMSGGSGPKLPASSGGDLIPRMPAPSRKATR
;
A
#
# COMPACT_ATOMS: atom_id res chain seq x y z
N MET A 1 3.53 19.95 10.21
CA MET A 1 3.45 19.19 8.95
C MET A 1 2.22 18.31 8.97
N SER A 2 1.26 18.53 8.08
CA SER A 2 0.01 17.77 8.04
C SER A 2 0.12 16.60 7.06
N ARG A 3 -0.31 15.42 7.50
CA ARG A 3 -0.41 14.20 6.69
C ARG A 3 -1.74 13.51 6.95
N SER A 4 -2.18 12.66 6.02
CA SER A 4 -3.18 11.65 6.32
C SER A 4 -2.73 10.28 5.91
N ILE A 5 -3.23 9.30 6.65
CA ILE A 5 -3.00 7.89 6.44
C ILE A 5 -4.28 7.32 5.86
N PHE A 6 -4.19 6.57 4.76
CA PHE A 6 -5.33 5.88 4.16
C PHE A 6 -5.16 4.38 4.26
N TYR A 7 -6.28 3.75 4.51
CA TYR A 7 -6.46 2.34 4.75
C TYR A 7 -7.27 1.74 3.61
N GLY A 8 -6.69 0.77 2.91
CA GLY A 8 -7.33 0.07 1.80
C GLY A 8 -8.17 -1.11 2.30
N PHE A 9 -9.34 -1.29 1.70
CA PHE A 9 -10.28 -2.38 1.99
C PHE A 9 -10.86 -2.94 0.70
N GLY A 10 -11.28 -4.20 0.72
CA GLY A 10 -12.22 -4.72 -0.27
C GLY A 10 -13.58 -4.02 -0.14
N ALA A 11 -14.27 -3.78 -1.25
CA ALA A 11 -15.55 -3.09 -1.25
C ALA A 11 -16.49 -3.57 -2.35
N TRP A 12 -17.68 -4.02 -1.96
CA TRP A 12 -18.80 -4.29 -2.86
C TRP A 12 -19.77 -3.12 -2.79
N ILE A 13 -19.89 -2.35 -3.85
CA ILE A 13 -20.77 -1.19 -3.88
C ILE A 13 -22.22 -1.65 -3.89
N GLY A 14 -22.97 -1.24 -2.86
CA GLY A 14 -24.41 -1.52 -2.75
C GLY A 14 -25.28 -0.36 -3.19
N GLN A 15 -24.85 0.88 -2.93
CA GLN A 15 -25.60 2.08 -3.31
C GLN A 15 -24.66 3.24 -3.63
N LEU A 16 -25.09 4.07 -4.59
CA LEU A 16 -24.46 5.33 -4.92
C LEU A 16 -25.43 6.48 -4.65
N HIS A 17 -24.93 7.51 -3.97
CA HIS A 17 -25.70 8.66 -3.53
C HIS A 17 -25.07 9.94 -4.10
N GLY A 18 -25.19 10.12 -5.42
CA GLY A 18 -24.52 11.19 -6.14
C GLY A 18 -23.06 10.86 -6.48
N PRO A 19 -22.21 11.86 -6.75
CA PRO A 19 -20.93 11.64 -7.41
C PRO A 19 -19.81 11.08 -6.52
N THR A 20 -19.95 11.18 -5.20
CA THR A 20 -18.83 10.96 -4.25
C THR A 20 -19.24 10.25 -2.97
N ARG A 21 -20.54 9.99 -2.79
CA ARG A 21 -21.05 9.22 -1.67
C ARG A 21 -21.47 7.84 -2.15
N CYS A 22 -20.98 6.83 -1.44
CA CYS A 22 -21.34 5.45 -1.67
C CYS A 22 -21.66 4.74 -0.36
N SER A 23 -22.37 3.63 -0.49
CA SER A 23 -22.57 2.67 0.58
C SER A 23 -22.10 1.31 0.06
N TRP A 24 -21.29 0.60 0.85
CA TRP A 24 -20.60 -0.60 0.41
C TRP A 24 -20.51 -1.67 1.52
N TRP A 25 -20.41 -2.94 1.11
CA TRP A 25 -20.09 -4.04 2.01
C TRP A 25 -18.59 -4.34 1.98
N PRO A 26 -17.95 -4.60 3.12
CA PRO A 26 -16.51 -4.88 3.17
C PRO A 26 -16.12 -6.29 2.72
N ASN A 27 -17.08 -7.22 2.70
CA ASN A 27 -16.90 -8.59 2.22
C ASN A 27 -17.96 -8.91 1.15
N ASP A 28 -17.87 -10.10 0.54
CA ASP A 28 -18.83 -10.59 -0.45
C ASP A 28 -20.25 -10.60 0.12
N PRO A 29 -21.21 -9.87 -0.47
CA PRO A 29 -22.59 -9.84 0.00
C PRO A 29 -23.33 -11.17 -0.16
N ASN A 30 -22.80 -12.12 -0.94
CA ASN A 30 -23.30 -13.50 -1.01
C ASN A 30 -22.93 -14.34 0.22
N ASP A 31 -22.01 -13.87 1.07
CA ASP A 31 -21.72 -14.52 2.35
C ASP A 31 -23.01 -14.58 3.19
N PRO A 32 -23.41 -15.74 3.75
CA PRO A 32 -24.63 -15.86 4.56
C PRO A 32 -24.70 -14.89 5.75
N SER A 33 -23.55 -14.45 6.26
CA SER A 33 -23.46 -13.46 7.34
C SER A 33 -23.76 -12.03 6.87
N ILE A 34 -23.71 -11.74 5.57
CA ILE A 34 -24.10 -10.46 4.97
C ILE A 34 -25.46 -10.60 4.30
N ASN A 35 -25.62 -11.59 3.42
CA ASN A 35 -26.84 -11.95 2.71
C ASN A 35 -27.55 -10.74 2.06
N TRP A 36 -26.76 -9.90 1.38
CA TRP A 36 -27.23 -8.66 0.74
C TRP A 36 -27.99 -7.69 1.67
N ASP A 37 -27.83 -7.81 2.99
CA ASP A 37 -28.52 -6.97 3.98
C ASP A 37 -28.07 -5.50 3.88
N PRO A 38 -28.96 -4.57 3.49
CA PRO A 38 -28.62 -3.15 3.35
C PRO A 38 -28.23 -2.49 4.68
N GLN A 39 -28.67 -3.03 5.83
CA GLN A 39 -28.33 -2.46 7.14
C GLN A 39 -26.84 -2.65 7.52
N LYS A 40 -26.14 -3.54 6.80
CA LYS A 40 -24.71 -3.82 6.94
C LYS A 40 -23.83 -2.98 6.01
N LEU A 41 -24.43 -2.12 5.19
CA LEU A 41 -23.68 -1.18 4.36
C LEU A 41 -22.92 -0.16 5.22
N ILE A 42 -21.65 0.05 4.88
CA ILE A 42 -20.85 1.15 5.39
C ILE A 42 -21.05 2.33 4.44
N SER A 43 -21.56 3.44 4.95
CA SER A 43 -21.73 4.66 4.17
C SER A 43 -20.47 5.52 4.27
N SER A 44 -19.99 6.00 3.14
CA SER A 44 -18.81 6.85 3.04
C SER A 44 -19.08 7.95 2.04
N ASP A 45 -18.86 9.18 2.47
CA ASP A 45 -18.84 10.34 1.60
C ASP A 45 -17.38 10.69 1.36
N LEU A 46 -16.89 10.38 0.16
CA LEU A 46 -15.51 10.63 -0.21
C LEU A 46 -15.23 12.11 -0.38
N ASP A 47 -16.25 12.91 -0.68
CA ASP A 47 -16.09 14.36 -0.66
C ASP A 47 -15.99 14.90 0.78
N ALA A 48 -16.60 14.21 1.73
CA ALA A 48 -16.47 14.50 3.15
C ALA A 48 -15.21 13.90 3.80
N ASN A 49 -14.22 13.42 3.02
CA ASN A 49 -12.85 13.27 3.50
C ASN A 49 -12.29 14.68 3.77
N PRO A 50 -12.35 15.17 5.03
CA PRO A 50 -12.40 16.59 5.31
C PRO A 50 -11.10 17.30 4.99
N HIS A 51 -9.96 16.59 4.96
CA HIS A 51 -8.66 17.17 4.67
C HIS A 51 -8.21 17.00 3.20
N ALA A 52 -8.55 15.88 2.56
CA ALA A 52 -8.18 15.55 1.18
C ALA A 52 -8.64 16.57 0.12
N ILE A 53 -9.79 17.22 0.37
CA ILE A 53 -10.39 18.20 -0.54
C ILE A 53 -10.05 19.65 -0.16
N ARG A 54 -9.81 19.93 1.12
CA ARG A 54 -9.57 21.31 1.58
C ARG A 54 -8.20 21.87 1.13
N THR A 55 -7.23 21.01 0.84
CA THR A 55 -5.83 21.41 0.52
C THR A 55 -5.45 21.38 -0.96
N ARG A 56 -6.39 21.10 -1.90
CA ARG A 56 -6.17 21.08 -3.37
C ARG A 56 -4.99 20.22 -3.89
N GLY A 57 -4.53 19.22 -3.12
CA GLY A 57 -3.47 18.29 -3.53
C GLY A 57 -3.95 16.95 -4.10
N LEU A 58 -5.25 16.62 -3.98
CA LEU A 58 -5.86 15.45 -4.61
C LEU A 58 -6.82 15.87 -5.71
N ALA A 59 -6.56 15.44 -6.95
CA ALA A 59 -7.46 15.63 -8.07
C ALA A 59 -8.75 14.84 -7.87
N ARG A 60 -9.87 15.28 -8.45
CA ARG A 60 -11.14 14.53 -8.35
C ARG A 60 -11.05 13.11 -8.95
N ALA A 61 -10.22 12.91 -9.97
CA ALA A 61 -9.86 11.60 -10.52
C ALA A 61 -9.07 10.71 -9.54
N GLN A 62 -8.72 11.23 -8.36
CA GLN A 62 -8.13 10.48 -7.28
C GLN A 62 -9.19 10.06 -6.23
N LEU A 63 -10.43 10.52 -6.37
CA LEU A 63 -11.60 10.21 -5.55
C LEU A 63 -12.67 9.51 -6.40
N GLU A 64 -12.28 8.57 -7.27
CA GLU A 64 -13.20 7.99 -8.25
C GLU A 64 -14.25 7.12 -7.58
N VAL A 65 -15.55 7.35 -7.77
CA VAL A 65 -16.60 6.33 -7.55
C VAL A 65 -16.88 5.73 -8.92
N ASP A 66 -16.71 4.42 -9.10
CA ASP A 66 -17.19 3.81 -10.34
C ASP A 66 -18.54 3.12 -10.14
N ASP A 67 -19.41 3.40 -11.11
CA ASP A 67 -20.74 2.86 -11.31
C ASP A 67 -20.70 2.14 -12.65
N LYS A 68 -20.58 0.81 -12.64
CA LYS A 68 -20.79 0.03 -13.87
C LYS A 68 -22.21 -0.54 -13.88
N PRO A 69 -23.07 -0.17 -14.84
CA PRO A 69 -24.41 -0.73 -14.95
C PRO A 69 -24.37 -2.23 -15.31
N GLY A 70 -25.21 -3.02 -14.64
CA GLY A 70 -25.62 -4.36 -15.07
C GLY A 70 -24.64 -5.50 -14.75
N HIS A 71 -24.75 -6.07 -13.55
CA HIS A 71 -24.06 -7.29 -13.07
C HIS A 71 -22.71 -7.05 -12.37
N GLY A 72 -22.76 -7.05 -11.03
CA GLY A 72 -21.60 -7.40 -10.21
C GLY A 72 -20.52 -6.35 -10.02
N GLY A 73 -20.90 -5.06 -10.06
CA GLY A 73 -20.16 -3.93 -9.47
C GLY A 73 -18.64 -4.09 -9.53
N LEU A 74 -18.06 -4.00 -10.72
CA LEU A 74 -16.64 -3.78 -10.83
C LEU A 74 -16.46 -2.29 -10.56
N THR A 75 -15.60 -1.94 -9.58
CA THR A 75 -14.64 -0.80 -9.62
C THR A 75 -14.56 0.07 -8.34
N ARG A 76 -13.53 0.92 -8.35
CA ARG A 76 -12.64 1.47 -7.32
C ARG A 76 -13.14 2.75 -6.67
N LEU A 77 -12.65 2.99 -5.45
CA LEU A 77 -12.70 4.27 -4.72
C LEU A 77 -11.32 4.68 -4.14
N GLY A 78 -10.62 5.62 -4.81
CA GLY A 78 -9.14 5.80 -4.86
C GLY A 78 -8.45 6.75 -3.84
N PRO A 79 -7.10 6.97 -3.91
CA PRO A 79 -6.29 6.97 -5.14
C PRO A 79 -5.06 6.04 -5.20
N THR A 80 -5.31 4.85 -5.74
CA THR A 80 -4.51 4.20 -6.80
C THR A 80 -3.17 3.58 -6.44
N PHE A 81 -3.21 2.67 -5.47
CA PHE A 81 -2.23 1.61 -5.27
C PHE A 81 -2.15 0.69 -6.50
N PRO A 82 -0.98 0.21 -6.93
CA PRO A 82 0.07 0.99 -7.56
C PRO A 82 -0.31 1.34 -9.01
N LEU A 83 -0.90 2.52 -9.24
CA LEU A 83 -1.58 2.93 -10.49
C LEU A 83 -2.86 2.08 -10.82
N GLY A 84 -2.92 0.84 -10.32
CA GLY A 84 -4.08 -0.01 -10.00
C GLY A 84 -4.63 -0.88 -11.15
N SER A 85 -5.31 -2.02 -10.95
CA SER A 85 -6.51 -2.31 -10.15
C SER A 85 -6.41 -3.46 -9.14
N LEU A 86 -6.90 -3.20 -7.93
CA LEU A 86 -7.71 -4.20 -7.23
C LEU A 86 -9.16 -3.90 -7.65
N ILE A 87 -9.75 -4.85 -8.37
CA ILE A 87 -11.19 -4.85 -8.61
C ILE A 87 -11.84 -4.85 -7.21
N ASN A 88 -12.76 -3.91 -6.95
CA ASN A 88 -13.58 -3.84 -5.73
C ASN A 88 -12.81 -3.40 -4.48
N SER A 89 -12.28 -2.17 -4.44
CA SER A 89 -11.59 -1.64 -3.25
C SER A 89 -11.89 -0.17 -2.96
N ILE A 90 -11.91 0.19 -1.67
CA ILE A 90 -12.08 1.56 -1.15
C ILE A 90 -10.93 1.94 -0.22
N TRP A 91 -10.56 3.22 -0.22
CA TRP A 91 -9.59 3.79 0.72
C TRP A 91 -10.27 4.75 1.70
N LEU A 92 -10.14 4.48 3.00
CA LEU A 92 -10.63 5.37 4.05
C LEU A 92 -9.48 6.07 4.75
N GLU A 93 -9.64 7.36 5.03
CA GLU A 93 -8.73 8.08 5.94
C GLU A 93 -8.79 7.44 7.34
N GLN A 94 -7.64 7.32 8.01
CA GLN A 94 -7.51 6.73 9.34
C GLN A 94 -8.52 7.31 10.33
N SER A 95 -8.69 8.63 10.35
CA SER A 95 -9.63 9.31 11.26
C SER A 95 -11.09 8.89 11.05
N LYS A 96 -11.48 8.57 9.80
CA LYS A 96 -12.81 8.07 9.45
C LYS A 96 -12.97 6.59 9.81
N TYR A 97 -11.94 5.80 9.56
CA TYR A 97 -11.92 4.40 9.96
C TYR A 97 -12.03 4.27 11.48
N ASP A 98 -11.27 5.06 12.23
CA ASP A 98 -11.16 4.94 13.69
C ASP A 98 -12.49 5.18 14.40
N VAL A 99 -13.35 6.05 13.85
CA VAL A 99 -14.69 6.34 14.39
C VAL A 99 -15.79 5.38 13.94
N LEU A 100 -15.50 4.39 13.09
CA LEU A 100 -16.50 3.38 12.72
C LEU A 100 -16.90 2.54 13.95
N PRO A 101 -18.21 2.27 14.14
CA PRO A 101 -18.67 1.35 15.19
C PRO A 101 -17.97 -0.01 15.07
N PRO A 102 -17.56 -0.68 16.17
CA PRO A 102 -16.82 -1.94 16.11
C PRO A 102 -17.48 -3.01 15.23
N VAL A 103 -18.81 -3.12 15.27
CA VAL A 103 -19.58 -4.08 14.46
C VAL A 103 -19.58 -3.78 12.95
N ARG A 104 -19.25 -2.54 12.56
CA ARG A 104 -19.16 -2.07 11.17
C ARG A 104 -17.73 -1.79 10.73
N LYS A 105 -16.75 -1.93 11.62
CA LYS A 105 -15.35 -1.64 11.34
C LYS A 105 -14.75 -2.83 10.58
N PRO A 106 -14.40 -2.69 9.29
CA PRO A 106 -13.82 -3.80 8.54
C PRO A 106 -12.42 -4.13 9.08
N PRO A 107 -11.98 -5.39 9.02
CA PRO A 107 -10.61 -5.74 9.43
C PRO A 107 -9.58 -5.02 8.53
N ARG A 108 -8.42 -4.66 9.09
CA ARG A 108 -7.34 -4.01 8.33
C ARG A 108 -6.72 -4.91 7.25
N VAL A 109 -6.82 -6.23 7.42
CA VAL A 109 -6.49 -7.23 6.41
C VAL A 109 -7.78 -7.99 6.08
N PRO A 110 -8.29 -7.90 4.84
CA PRO A 110 -9.46 -8.66 4.41
C PRO A 110 -9.24 -10.17 4.55
N PRO A 111 -10.28 -10.99 4.84
CA PRO A 111 -10.14 -12.44 5.04
C PRO A 111 -9.54 -13.19 3.84
N ASN A 112 -9.67 -12.65 2.63
CA ASN A 112 -9.15 -13.22 1.40
C ASN A 112 -7.73 -12.76 1.04
N MET A 113 -7.10 -11.94 1.88
CA MET A 113 -5.72 -11.49 1.71
C MET A 113 -4.80 -12.13 2.76
N GLN A 114 -3.60 -12.50 2.32
CA GLN A 114 -2.54 -13.02 3.19
C GLN A 114 -1.39 -12.02 3.16
N CYS A 115 -1.58 -10.93 3.90
CA CYS A 115 -0.65 -9.82 3.96
C CYS A 115 -0.66 -9.17 5.34
N ARG A 116 0.29 -8.27 5.55
CA ARG A 116 0.36 -7.40 6.72
C ARG A 116 -0.49 -6.16 6.47
N ASP A 117 -1.03 -5.59 7.53
CA ASP A 117 -1.97 -4.46 7.49
C ASP A 117 -1.38 -3.19 6.85
N TYR A 118 -0.09 -2.94 7.08
CA TYR A 118 0.62 -1.81 6.50
C TYR A 118 0.78 -1.92 4.98
N GLU A 119 0.65 -3.11 4.37
CA GLU A 119 0.68 -3.25 2.91
C GLU A 119 -0.57 -2.66 2.24
N LEU A 120 -1.64 -2.48 3.01
CA LEU A 120 -2.89 -1.82 2.62
C LEU A 120 -2.96 -0.42 3.24
N CYS A 121 -1.83 0.26 3.31
CA CYS A 121 -1.67 1.56 3.93
C CYS A 121 -0.93 2.53 3.00
N THR A 122 -1.38 3.78 2.97
CA THR A 122 -0.67 4.87 2.29
C THR A 122 -0.60 6.09 3.17
N VAL A 123 0.46 6.86 3.00
CA VAL A 123 0.66 8.13 3.70
C VAL A 123 0.79 9.21 2.65
N LEU A 124 0.07 10.31 2.82
CA LEU A 124 0.16 11.46 1.94
C LEU A 124 0.31 12.72 2.76
N TYR A 125 1.27 13.55 2.33
CA TYR A 125 1.60 14.83 2.93
C TYR A 125 1.08 15.97 2.06
N TRP A 126 0.39 16.93 2.65
CA TRP A 126 -0.40 17.91 1.89
C TRP A 126 0.15 19.34 1.93
N ASP A 127 0.80 19.72 3.02
CA ASP A 127 0.50 21.05 3.56
C ASP A 127 1.70 21.91 3.97
N ASP A 128 2.84 21.73 3.33
CA ASP A 128 3.94 22.66 3.56
C ASP A 128 4.92 22.73 2.39
N GLN A 129 4.80 23.72 1.52
CA GLN A 129 5.75 23.92 0.40
C GLN A 129 7.21 24.10 0.86
N ALA A 130 7.43 24.44 2.14
CA ALA A 130 8.77 24.49 2.70
C ALA A 130 9.31 23.11 3.11
N SER A 131 8.47 22.08 3.14
CA SER A 131 8.85 20.75 3.58
C SER A 131 9.19 19.81 2.43
N PRO A 132 10.27 19.02 2.54
CA PRO A 132 10.67 18.05 1.51
C PRO A 132 9.68 16.88 1.34
N LEU A 133 8.63 16.79 2.17
CA LEU A 133 7.56 15.81 1.98
C LEU A 133 6.27 16.38 1.39
N ALA A 134 6.18 17.68 1.10
CA ALA A 134 4.96 18.22 0.49
C ALA A 134 4.57 17.50 -0.80
N ASN A 135 3.29 17.13 -0.90
CA ASN A 135 2.68 16.39 -2.00
C ASN A 135 3.31 15.01 -2.28
N ARG A 136 4.14 14.50 -1.37
CA ARG A 136 4.71 13.14 -1.50
C ARG A 136 3.76 12.11 -0.92
N ARG A 137 3.64 11.01 -1.66
CA ARG A 137 2.88 9.83 -1.25
C ARG A 137 3.82 8.68 -0.98
N PHE A 138 3.58 7.99 0.11
CA PHE A 138 4.32 6.80 0.49
C PHE A 138 3.39 5.59 0.59
N TRP A 139 3.88 4.46 0.09
CA TRP A 139 3.16 3.20 0.00
C TRP A 139 3.77 2.20 0.95
N GLY A 140 2.96 1.65 1.86
CA GLY A 140 3.44 0.63 2.78
C GLY A 140 3.66 -0.70 2.04
N LEU A 141 4.82 -1.28 2.26
CA LEU A 141 5.28 -2.51 1.62
C LEU A 141 5.94 -3.39 2.68
N HIS A 142 5.89 -4.70 2.48
CA HIS A 142 6.78 -5.58 3.23
C HIS A 142 8.14 -5.66 2.54
N ALA A 143 9.20 -5.47 3.32
CA ALA A 143 10.54 -5.45 2.82
C ALA A 143 11.55 -6.05 3.82
N GLU A 144 12.67 -6.51 3.26
CA GLU A 144 13.82 -7.06 3.97
C GLU A 144 15.13 -6.50 3.42
N ILE A 145 16.01 -6.05 4.31
CA ILE A 145 17.37 -5.64 3.98
C ILE A 145 18.25 -6.89 3.93
N VAL A 146 18.81 -7.18 2.76
CA VAL A 146 19.67 -8.36 2.53
C VAL A 146 21.17 -8.00 2.48
N SER A 147 21.51 -6.73 2.28
CA SER A 147 22.88 -6.21 2.31
C SER A 147 22.90 -4.72 2.59
N GLU A 148 24.03 -4.19 3.06
CA GLU A 148 24.20 -2.77 3.41
C GLU A 148 25.56 -2.26 2.93
N GLN A 149 25.58 -1.01 2.47
CA GLN A 149 26.78 -0.28 2.05
C GLN A 149 26.66 1.18 2.49
N GLY A 150 27.18 1.48 3.69
CA GLY A 150 27.05 2.80 4.31
C GLY A 150 25.58 3.17 4.56
N ALA A 151 25.11 4.23 3.90
CA ALA A 151 23.71 4.66 3.97
C ALA A 151 22.76 3.87 3.06
N ASN A 152 23.31 3.07 2.12
CA ASN A 152 22.51 2.30 1.17
C ASN A 152 22.18 0.91 1.73
N ALA A 153 20.97 0.44 1.44
CA ALA A 153 20.53 -0.92 1.72
C ALA A 153 20.11 -1.63 0.44
N LEU A 154 20.50 -2.89 0.26
CA LEU A 154 19.91 -3.76 -0.75
C LEU A 154 18.64 -4.35 -0.15
N VAL A 155 17.49 -3.94 -0.70
CA VAL A 155 16.17 -4.21 -0.12
C VAL A 155 15.37 -5.13 -1.03
N SER A 156 15.02 -6.30 -0.53
CA SER A 156 14.02 -7.19 -1.12
C SER A 156 12.62 -6.71 -0.77
N ILE A 157 11.71 -6.64 -1.74
CA ILE A 157 10.34 -6.11 -1.54
C ILE A 157 9.31 -7.11 -2.04
N TRP A 158 8.27 -7.36 -1.25
CA TRP A 158 7.22 -8.32 -1.58
C TRP A 158 6.09 -7.70 -2.40
N PRO A 159 5.38 -8.50 -3.21
CA PRO A 159 4.16 -8.04 -3.86
C PRO A 159 3.15 -7.62 -2.79
N PRO A 160 2.58 -6.41 -2.89
CA PRO A 160 1.63 -5.92 -1.90
C PRO A 160 0.38 -6.80 -1.83
N GLY A 161 -0.14 -6.97 -0.63
CA GLY A 161 -1.34 -7.78 -0.41
C GLY A 161 -1.06 -9.29 -0.46
N ARG A 162 0.22 -9.70 -0.55
CA ARG A 162 0.61 -11.11 -0.70
C ARG A 162 1.81 -11.53 0.15
N SER A 163 2.38 -10.66 0.98
CA SER A 163 3.64 -10.97 1.68
C SER A 163 3.60 -12.19 2.60
N GLN A 164 2.41 -12.66 3.01
CA GLN A 164 2.24 -13.85 3.85
C GLN A 164 1.72 -15.06 3.06
N VAL A 165 1.53 -14.96 1.74
CA VAL A 165 1.17 -16.11 0.91
C VAL A 165 2.34 -17.12 0.95
N PRO A 166 2.10 -18.40 1.32
CA PRO A 166 3.15 -19.40 1.37
C PRO A 166 3.91 -19.53 0.05
N GLY A 167 5.24 -19.49 0.11
CA GLY A 167 6.11 -19.57 -1.08
C GLY A 167 6.16 -18.29 -1.93
N GLN A 168 5.53 -17.19 -1.51
CA GLN A 168 5.59 -15.91 -2.22
C GLN A 168 7.02 -15.35 -2.22
N LEU A 169 7.57 -15.20 -3.43
CA LEU A 169 8.87 -14.57 -3.64
C LEU A 169 8.76 -13.04 -3.67
N PRO A 170 9.83 -12.32 -3.29
CA PRO A 170 9.94 -10.88 -3.54
C PRO A 170 9.76 -10.53 -5.02
N LEU A 171 9.26 -9.32 -5.30
CA LEU A 171 9.26 -8.73 -6.63
C LEU A 171 10.68 -8.56 -7.19
N GLY A 172 11.65 -8.39 -6.30
CA GLY A 172 13.05 -8.17 -6.62
C GLY A 172 13.81 -7.60 -5.43
N ALA A 173 15.06 -7.19 -5.68
CA ALA A 173 15.90 -6.48 -4.73
C ALA A 173 16.52 -5.24 -5.38
N TRP A 174 16.57 -4.13 -4.64
CA TRP A 174 17.06 -2.83 -5.14
C TRP A 174 17.95 -2.16 -4.10
N TRP A 175 19.04 -1.54 -4.56
CA TRP A 175 19.84 -0.64 -3.71
C TRP A 175 19.10 0.66 -3.52
N LEU A 176 18.77 0.98 -2.27
CA LEU A 176 18.00 2.16 -1.87
C LEU A 176 18.74 2.94 -0.79
N ASP A 177 18.80 4.25 -0.95
CA ASP A 177 19.07 5.17 0.16
C ASP A 177 17.76 5.42 0.92
N LEU A 178 17.57 4.68 2.01
CA LEU A 178 16.34 4.73 2.79
C LEU A 178 16.09 6.12 3.42
N SER A 179 17.11 6.96 3.58
CA SER A 179 16.92 8.32 4.09
C SER A 179 16.27 9.26 3.06
N VAL A 180 16.36 8.91 1.77
CA VAL A 180 15.86 9.72 0.64
C VAL A 180 14.50 9.23 0.15
N VAL A 181 14.40 7.91 -0.08
CA VAL A 181 13.25 7.32 -0.80
C VAL A 181 12.18 6.74 0.11
N ALA A 182 12.52 6.44 1.36
CA ALA A 182 11.54 5.99 2.32
C ALA A 182 10.88 7.18 3.01
N HIS A 183 9.65 6.95 3.47
CA HIS A 183 9.03 7.79 4.49
C HIS A 183 9.98 7.85 5.69
N PRO A 184 10.23 9.04 6.27
CA PRO A 184 11.13 9.19 7.40
C PRO A 184 10.84 8.14 8.46
N ILE A 185 11.89 7.56 9.03
CA ILE A 185 11.78 6.50 10.03
C ILE A 185 11.12 7.10 11.28
N GLU A 186 9.80 7.01 11.32
CA GLU A 186 8.95 7.35 12.45
C GLU A 186 8.46 6.05 13.06
N ALA A 187 8.51 5.95 14.38
CA ALA A 187 8.01 4.79 15.11
C ALA A 187 6.55 4.54 14.74
N GLY A 188 6.29 3.46 13.96
CA GLY A 188 4.95 3.04 13.56
C GLY A 188 4.70 2.94 12.06
N LEU A 189 5.52 3.57 11.20
CA LEU A 189 5.38 3.46 9.73
C LEU A 189 6.53 2.70 9.10
N THR A 190 7.63 3.36 8.73
CA THR A 190 8.84 2.66 8.26
C THR A 190 9.54 2.04 9.47
N GLN A 191 9.69 0.72 9.46
CA GLN A 191 10.24 -0.07 10.56
C GLN A 191 11.65 -0.57 10.29
N ILE A 192 12.10 -0.53 9.03
CA ILE A 192 13.42 -1.01 8.63
C ILE A 192 14.43 0.12 8.41
N GLY A 193 15.71 -0.17 8.61
CA GLY A 193 16.79 0.78 8.38
C GLY A 193 18.19 0.14 8.40
N VAL A 194 19.19 0.89 7.94
CA VAL A 194 20.61 0.49 7.99
C VAL A 194 21.17 0.48 9.41
N GLY A 195 22.31 -0.19 9.64
CA GLY A 195 23.00 -0.18 10.93
C GLY A 195 22.27 -0.98 12.02
N PRO A 196 21.97 -0.44 13.21
CA PRO A 196 21.33 -1.19 14.29
C PRO A 196 19.80 -1.32 14.17
N ALA A 197 19.18 -0.69 13.16
CA ALA A 197 17.74 -0.77 12.95
C ALA A 197 17.30 -2.17 12.47
N ALA A 198 16.00 -2.46 12.59
CA ALA A 198 15.45 -3.75 12.14
C ALA A 198 15.67 -3.94 10.63
N LYS A 199 15.90 -5.20 10.22
CA LYS A 199 16.17 -5.56 8.83
C LYS A 199 14.95 -6.08 8.08
N GLN A 200 13.82 -6.22 8.76
CA GLN A 200 12.58 -6.75 8.19
C GLN A 200 11.39 -6.02 8.79
N GLY A 201 10.39 -5.70 7.96
CA GLY A 201 9.17 -5.07 8.44
C GLY A 201 8.48 -4.23 7.38
N ALA A 202 7.79 -3.19 7.84
CA ALA A 202 7.16 -2.19 7.00
C ALA A 202 8.21 -1.23 6.40
N LEU A 203 8.08 -0.96 5.11
CA LEU A 203 8.80 0.07 4.38
C LEU A 203 7.78 0.92 3.62
N PHE A 204 7.73 2.22 3.90
CA PHE A 204 6.85 3.14 3.18
C PHE A 204 7.66 3.83 2.09
N LEU A 205 7.54 3.39 0.83
CA LEU A 205 8.32 3.96 -0.29
C LEU A 205 7.57 5.08 -0.99
N ASP A 206 8.32 6.11 -1.40
CA ASP A 206 7.81 7.18 -2.25
C ASP A 206 7.18 6.62 -3.54
N GLY A 207 6.05 7.18 -3.93
CA GLY A 207 5.29 6.73 -5.10
C GLY A 207 6.08 6.76 -6.41
N ALA A 208 6.90 7.78 -6.63
CA ALA A 208 7.71 7.87 -7.83
C ALA A 208 8.79 6.76 -7.86
N THR A 209 9.41 6.49 -6.70
CA THR A 209 10.36 5.39 -6.54
C THR A 209 9.68 4.04 -6.79
N TYR A 210 8.54 3.79 -6.16
CA TYR A 210 7.78 2.55 -6.35
C TYR A 210 7.39 2.33 -7.81
N THR A 211 6.81 3.34 -8.46
CA THR A 211 6.41 3.24 -9.88
C THR A 211 7.59 2.90 -10.77
N THR A 212 8.72 3.57 -10.58
CA THR A 212 9.96 3.31 -11.34
C THR A 212 10.45 1.87 -11.15
N MET A 213 10.36 1.33 -9.93
CA MET A 213 10.76 -0.05 -9.63
C MET A 213 9.81 -1.08 -10.24
N SER A 214 8.50 -0.83 -10.14
CA SER A 214 7.45 -1.72 -10.66
C SER A 214 7.37 -1.75 -12.19
N GLY A 215 7.78 -0.67 -12.86
CA GLY A 215 7.77 -0.55 -14.33
C GLY A 215 8.95 -1.23 -15.04
N GLY A 216 9.88 -1.86 -14.31
CA GLY A 216 11.05 -2.54 -14.89
C GLY A 216 12.13 -1.62 -15.48
N SER A 217 11.96 -0.31 -15.39
CA SER A 217 12.86 0.72 -15.95
C SER A 217 13.80 1.36 -14.92
N GLY A 218 13.68 1.00 -13.63
CA GLY A 218 14.55 1.54 -12.60
C GLY A 218 16.02 1.15 -12.81
N PRO A 219 16.97 2.09 -12.71
CA PRO A 219 18.37 1.71 -12.66
C PRO A 219 18.53 0.81 -11.43
N LYS A 220 18.89 -0.47 -11.67
CA LYS A 220 19.64 -1.22 -10.67
C LYS A 220 20.92 -0.41 -10.49
N LEU A 221 20.96 0.51 -9.53
CA LEU A 221 22.16 1.28 -9.26
C LEU A 221 23.30 0.26 -9.15
N PRO A 222 24.38 0.43 -9.93
CA PRO A 222 25.48 -0.53 -9.90
C PRO A 222 25.95 -0.63 -8.44
N ALA A 223 26.32 -1.85 -8.01
CA ALA A 223 27.03 -2.02 -6.75
C ALA A 223 28.10 -0.93 -6.71
N SER A 224 27.99 0.01 -5.77
CA SER A 224 28.83 1.20 -5.80
C SER A 224 30.28 0.77 -5.91
N SER A 225 30.98 1.36 -6.88
CA SER A 225 32.38 1.15 -7.19
C SER A 225 33.23 1.22 -5.93
N GLY A 226 33.56 0.05 -5.41
CA GLY A 226 34.45 -0.21 -4.29
C GLY A 226 34.66 -1.71 -4.27
N GLY A 227 35.89 -2.13 -4.57
CA GLY A 227 36.22 -3.52 -4.91
C GLY A 227 35.82 -4.56 -3.87
N ASP A 228 35.76 -5.78 -4.41
CA ASP A 228 35.83 -7.08 -3.73
C ASP A 228 34.53 -7.76 -3.24
N LEU A 229 34.27 -8.87 -3.94
CA LEU A 229 33.57 -10.10 -3.53
C LEU A 229 32.05 -10.02 -3.37
N ILE A 230 31.35 -10.25 -4.49
CA ILE A 230 30.06 -10.96 -4.44
C ILE A 230 30.38 -12.44 -4.16
N PRO A 231 29.96 -13.04 -3.03
CA PRO A 231 29.87 -14.49 -2.96
C PRO A 231 28.75 -14.89 -3.92
N ARG A 232 29.13 -15.53 -5.03
CA ARG A 232 28.16 -16.24 -5.87
C ARG A 232 27.37 -17.18 -4.95
N MET A 233 26.04 -17.08 -4.95
CA MET A 233 25.20 -18.11 -4.36
C MET A 233 25.68 -19.48 -4.85
N PRO A 234 25.86 -20.49 -3.97
CA PRO A 234 26.16 -21.83 -4.42
C PRO A 234 25.00 -22.30 -5.31
N ALA A 235 25.31 -22.71 -6.53
CA ALA A 235 24.33 -23.40 -7.37
C ALA A 235 23.82 -24.64 -6.63
N PRO A 236 22.52 -24.97 -6.69
CA PRO A 236 21.99 -26.17 -6.05
C PRO A 236 22.70 -27.40 -6.65
N SER A 237 23.33 -28.19 -5.78
CA SER A 237 23.99 -29.43 -6.17
C SER A 237 22.94 -30.39 -6.75
N ARG A 238 23.03 -30.69 -8.04
CA ARG A 238 22.32 -31.83 -8.62
C ARG A 238 22.85 -33.10 -7.95
N LYS A 239 22.03 -33.74 -7.12
CA LYS A 239 22.28 -35.13 -6.70
C LYS A 239 22.21 -36.00 -7.95
N ALA A 240 23.33 -36.63 -8.29
CA ALA A 240 23.34 -37.73 -9.25
C ALA A 240 22.59 -38.91 -8.62
N THR A 241 21.47 -39.29 -9.23
CA THR A 241 20.82 -40.59 -9.01
C THR A 241 21.78 -41.68 -9.47
N ARG A 242 22.00 -42.68 -8.62
CA ARG A 242 22.65 -43.95 -8.98
C ARG A 242 21.70 -44.83 -9.77
#